data_AF-A0A937S7N2-F1
#
_entry.id   AF-A0A937S7N2-F1
#
_cell.length_a   1.000
_cell.length_b   1.000
_cell.length_c   1.000
_cell.angle_alpha   90.00
_cell.angle_beta   90.00
_cell.angle_gamma   90.00
#
_symmetry.space_group_name_H-M   'P 1'
#
loop_
_entity.id
_entity.type
_entity.pdbx_description
1 polymer ?
#
loop_
_entity_poly.entity_id
_entity_poly.type
_entity_poly.pdbx_seq_one_letter_code
_entity_poly.pdbx_strand_id
1 'polypeptide(L)'
;MMIIDKDSVTATKQKLDSGKIPQVIKDVKKMLEIKETLLWRSEAMTPCCGSLCSITAYLAREVSLLENTLVALEKGDKTQAADLLEEYAHALEASCEPIQPNYC
;
A
#
# COMPACT_ATOMS: atom_id res chain seq x y z
N MET A 1 5.92 8.51 12.92
CA MET A 1 4.87 8.12 11.96
C MET A 1 5.52 7.17 10.98
N MET A 2 5.17 5.88 10.95
CA MET A 2 5.71 4.97 9.94
C MET A 2 5.00 5.26 8.63
N ILE A 3 5.66 6.02 7.76
CA ILE A 3 5.19 6.31 6.40
C ILE A 3 5.88 5.27 5.51
N ILE A 4 5.09 4.58 4.69
CA ILE A 4 5.63 3.73 3.63
C ILE A 4 5.87 4.66 2.44
N ASP A 5 7.13 4.79 2.06
CA ASP A 5 7.57 5.59 0.91
C ASP A 5 7.94 4.70 -0.28
N LYS A 6 8.10 5.34 -1.44
CA LYS A 6 8.47 4.69 -2.69
C LYS A 6 9.83 3.97 -2.61
N ASP A 7 10.74 4.48 -1.77
CA ASP A 7 12.06 3.88 -1.55
C ASP A 7 11.93 2.51 -0.87
N SER A 8 11.03 2.39 0.10
CA SER A 8 10.71 1.13 0.77
C SER A 8 10.16 0.09 -0.21
N VAL A 9 9.26 0.50 -1.12
CA VAL A 9 8.70 -0.38 -2.15
C VAL A 9 9.77 -0.79 -3.17
N THR A 10 10.64 0.14 -3.56
CA THR A 10 11.75 -0.11 -4.48
C THR A 10 12.74 -1.11 -3.88
N ALA A 11 13.08 -0.98 -2.59
CA ALA A 11 13.92 -1.93 -1.88
C ALA A 11 13.27 -3.33 -1.82
N THR A 12 11.95 -3.40 -1.65
CA THR A 12 11.20 -4.67 -1.69
C THR A 12 11.21 -5.29 -3.10
N LYS A 13 11.04 -4.51 -4.18
CA LYS A 13 11.20 -4.99 -5.57
C LYS A 13 12.62 -5.52 -5.83
N GLN A 14 13.67 -4.81 -5.42
CA GLN A 14 15.05 -5.29 -5.57
C GLN A 14 15.30 -6.62 -4.85
N LYS A 15 14.69 -6.83 -3.67
CA LYS A 15 14.76 -8.11 -2.96
C LYS A 15 14.04 -9.22 -3.73
N LEU A 16 12.90 -8.92 -4.37
CA LEU A 16 12.16 -9.84 -5.22
C LEU A 16 13.00 -10.30 -6.42
N ASP A 17 13.65 -9.35 -7.11
CA ASP A 17 14.53 -9.63 -8.25
C ASP A 17 15.75 -10.47 -7.84
N SER A 18 16.29 -10.22 -6.65
CA SER A 18 17.39 -11.03 -6.09
C SER A 18 16.97 -12.41 -5.57
N GLY A 19 15.68 -12.75 -5.66
CA GLY A 19 15.14 -14.04 -5.22
C GLY A 19 14.97 -14.21 -3.72
N LYS A 20 15.08 -13.15 -2.92
CA LYS A 20 14.97 -13.18 -1.45
C LYS A 20 13.51 -13.21 -0.97
N ILE A 21 12.72 -14.14 -1.50
CA ILE A 21 11.26 -14.22 -1.28
C ILE A 21 10.84 -14.15 0.19
N PRO A 22 11.49 -14.84 1.16
CA PRO A 22 11.11 -14.72 2.57
C PRO A 22 11.24 -13.30 3.14
N GLN A 23 12.23 -12.54 2.65
CA GLN A 23 12.42 -11.14 3.06
C GLN A 23 11.37 -10.23 2.42
N VAL A 24 11.03 -10.48 1.16
CA VAL A 24 9.96 -9.76 0.45
C VAL A 24 8.62 -9.97 1.16
N ILE A 25 8.28 -11.21 1.51
CA ILE A 25 7.06 -11.53 2.28
C ILE A 25 7.04 -10.78 3.61
N LYS A 26 8.18 -10.75 4.33
CA LYS A 26 8.27 -10.02 5.60
C LYS A 26 8.06 -8.51 5.41
N ASP A 27 8.65 -7.92 4.38
CA ASP A 27 8.47 -6.50 4.07
C ASP A 27 7.01 -6.19 3.73
N VAL A 28 6.38 -6.98 2.85
CA VAL A 28 4.97 -6.82 2.45
C VAL A 28 4.03 -6.96 3.66
N LYS A 29 4.27 -7.93 4.55
CA LYS A 29 3.48 -8.07 5.80
C LYS A 29 3.60 -6.85 6.70
N LYS A 30 4.80 -6.28 6.84
CA LYS A 30 5.00 -5.06 7.62
C LYS A 30 4.29 -3.86 6.98
N MET A 31 4.32 -3.76 5.65
CA MET A 31 3.59 -2.72 4.93
C MET A 31 2.09 -2.84 5.14
N LEU A 32 1.57 -4.07 5.08
CA LEU A 32 0.16 -4.39 5.30
C LEU A 32 -0.30 -4.01 6.71
N GLU A 33 0.44 -4.41 7.75
CA GLU A 33 0.15 -4.08 9.16
C GLU A 33 0.00 -2.56 9.38
N ILE A 34 0.89 -1.78 8.76
CA ILE A 34 0.84 -0.32 8.83
C ILE A 34 -0.42 0.21 8.13
N LYS A 35 -0.72 -0.26 6.91
CA LYS A 35 -1.86 0.24 6.12
C LYS A 35 -3.21 -0.18 6.70
N GLU A 36 -3.34 -1.40 7.23
CA GLU A 36 -4.52 -1.85 7.97
C GLU A 36 -4.77 -1.00 9.23
N THR A 37 -3.70 -0.68 9.97
CA THR A 37 -3.81 0.21 11.14
C THR A 37 -4.29 1.60 10.75
N LEU A 38 -3.83 2.13 9.61
CA LEU A 38 -4.27 3.43 9.09
C LEU A 38 -5.73 3.38 8.61
N LEU A 39 -6.12 2.31 7.92
CA LEU A 39 -7.48 2.10 7.44
C LEU A 39 -8.46 2.02 8.62
N TRP A 40 -8.15 1.21 9.64
CA TRP A 40 -8.98 1.10 10.84
C TRP A 40 -9.18 2.46 11.53
N ARG A 41 -8.12 3.28 11.59
CA ARG A 41 -8.21 4.64 12.15
C ARG A 41 -9.07 5.56 11.29
N SER A 42 -8.99 5.47 9.96
CA SER A 42 -9.79 6.32 9.09
C SER A 42 -11.28 5.96 9.17
N GLU A 43 -11.60 4.66 9.26
CA GLU A 43 -12.96 4.16 9.47
C GLU A 43 -13.54 4.60 10.83
N ALA A 44 -12.74 4.57 11.90
CA ALA A 44 -13.17 5.01 13.23
C ALA A 44 -13.45 6.52 13.33
N MET A 45 -12.92 7.33 12.39
CA MET A 45 -13.12 8.79 12.36
C MET A 45 -14.29 9.24 11.47
N THR A 46 -15.06 8.30 10.90
CA THR A 46 -16.18 8.57 9.98
C THR A 46 -17.45 8.95 10.76
N PRO A 47 -17.63 10.24 11.13
CA PRO A 47 -18.86 10.89 10.65
C PRO A 47 -18.77 12.40 10.32
N CYS A 48 -17.64 13.09 10.45
CA CYS A 48 -17.66 14.58 10.43
C CYS A 48 -17.20 15.27 9.13
N CYS A 49 -16.36 14.64 8.29
CA CYS A 49 -15.69 15.35 7.19
C CYS A 49 -15.69 14.53 5.89
N GLY A 50 -16.39 15.01 4.85
CA GLY A 50 -16.48 14.35 3.54
C GLY A 50 -15.13 14.08 2.82
N SER A 51 -14.05 14.76 3.24
CA SER A 51 -12.67 14.54 2.79
C SER A 51 -12.03 13.24 3.33
N LEU A 52 -12.57 12.62 4.38
CA LEU A 52 -12.00 11.37 4.93
C LEU A 52 -12.45 10.14 4.14
N CYS A 53 -13.58 10.22 3.42
CA CYS A 53 -14.10 9.11 2.62
C CYS A 53 -13.13 8.73 1.48
N SER A 54 -12.46 9.71 0.87
CA SER A 54 -11.42 9.48 -0.13
C SER A 54 -10.17 8.82 0.47
N ILE A 55 -9.78 9.17 1.70
CA ILE A 55 -8.63 8.57 2.38
C ILE A 55 -8.88 7.10 2.70
N THR A 56 -10.06 6.76 3.23
CA THR A 56 -10.45 5.36 3.47
C THR A 56 -10.43 4.54 2.19
N ALA A 57 -10.93 5.09 1.06
CA ALA A 57 -10.89 4.40 -0.22
C ALA A 57 -9.46 4.17 -0.74
N TYR A 58 -8.56 5.16 -0.62
CA TYR A 58 -7.15 4.99 -0.98
C TYR A 58 -6.46 3.93 -0.12
N LEU A 59 -6.67 3.96 1.20
CA LEU A 59 -6.11 2.98 2.13
C LEU A 59 -6.63 1.57 1.85
N ALA A 60 -7.92 1.42 1.56
CA ALA A 60 -8.50 0.13 1.20
C ALA A 60 -7.90 -0.43 -0.10
N ARG A 61 -7.73 0.41 -1.12
CA ARG A 61 -7.05 0.00 -2.37
C ARG A 61 -5.61 -0.43 -2.11
N GLU A 62 -4.87 0.35 -1.33
CA GLU A 62 -3.49 0.06 -0.96
C GLU A 62 -3.35 -1.26 -0.18
N VAL A 63 -4.26 -1.54 0.76
CA VAL A 63 -4.34 -2.83 1.49
C VAL A 63 -4.58 -3.98 0.52
N SER A 64 -5.58 -3.87 -0.37
CA SER A 64 -5.89 -4.94 -1.33
C SER A 64 -4.72 -5.25 -2.28
N LEU A 65 -3.95 -4.24 -2.70
CA LEU A 65 -2.73 -4.46 -3.51
C LEU A 65 -1.67 -5.26 -2.74
N LEU A 66 -1.46 -4.95 -1.46
CA LEU A 66 -0.50 -5.66 -0.61
C LEU A 66 -0.96 -7.09 -0.30
N GLU A 67 -2.25 -7.32 -0.05
CA GLU A 67 -2.82 -8.66 0.12
C GLU A 67 -2.64 -9.53 -1.14
N ASN A 68 -2.97 -8.98 -2.31
CA ASN A 68 -2.78 -9.67 -3.59
C ASN A 68 -1.29 -9.96 -3.86
N THR A 69 -0.40 -9.03 -3.50
CA THR A 69 1.05 -9.23 -3.60
C THR A 69 1.48 -10.41 -2.73
N LEU A 70 1.00 -10.48 -1.49
CA LEU A 70 1.31 -11.58 -0.58
C LEU A 70 0.84 -12.93 -1.14
N VAL A 71 -0.38 -12.98 -1.67
CA VAL A 71 -0.94 -14.17 -2.32
C VAL A 71 -0.09 -14.61 -3.52
N ALA A 72 0.36 -13.68 -4.36
CA ALA A 72 1.22 -13.97 -5.50
C ALA A 72 2.58 -14.54 -5.04
N LEU A 73 3.19 -13.93 -4.01
CA LEU A 73 4.46 -14.40 -3.43
C LEU A 73 4.35 -15.81 -2.83
N GLU A 74 3.25 -16.11 -2.14
CA GLU A 74 2.98 -17.43 -1.55
C GLU A 74 2.74 -18.51 -2.62
N LYS A 75 2.18 -18.13 -3.77
CA LYS A 75 2.04 -19.00 -4.96
C LYS A 75 3.32 -19.12 -5.78
N GLY A 76 4.35 -18.32 -5.47
CA GLY A 76 5.60 -18.26 -6.23
C GLY A 76 5.49 -17.49 -7.55
N ASP A 77 4.39 -16.76 -7.77
CA ASP A 77 4.19 -15.92 -8.96
C ASP A 77 4.92 -14.57 -8.78
N LYS A 78 6.21 -14.58 -9.13
CA LYS A 78 7.08 -13.40 -8.99
C LYS A 78 6.72 -12.29 -9.96
N THR A 79 6.23 -12.63 -11.15
CA THR A 79 5.84 -11.64 -12.17
C THR A 79 4.65 -10.86 -11.66
N GLN A 80 3.59 -11.55 -11.23
CA GLN A 80 2.41 -10.91 -10.66
C GLN A 80 2.76 -10.10 -9.41
N ALA A 81 3.63 -10.62 -8.53
CA ALA A 81 4.07 -9.89 -7.34
C ALA A 81 4.82 -8.59 -7.70
N ALA A 82 5.64 -8.59 -8.76
CA ALA A 82 6.36 -7.41 -9.20
C ALA A 82 5.42 -6.34 -9.78
N ASP A 83 4.44 -6.77 -10.59
CA ASP A 83 3.43 -5.88 -11.19
C ASP A 83 2.56 -5.22 -10.10
N LEU A 84 2.15 -6.00 -9.09
CA LEU A 84 1.35 -5.48 -7.97
C LEU A 84 2.13 -4.51 -7.08
N LEU A 85 3.43 -4.75 -6.84
CA LEU A 85 4.30 -3.81 -6.13
C LEU A 85 4.49 -2.51 -6.90
N GLU A 86 4.50 -2.56 -8.24
CA GLU A 86 4.54 -1.37 -9.08
C GLU A 86 3.23 -0.58 -9.02
N GLU A 87 2.09 -1.26 -9.12
CA GLU A 87 0.79 -0.64 -8.96
C GLU A 87 0.63 0.00 -7.57
N TYR A 88 1.16 -0.65 -6.53
CA TYR A 88 1.22 -0.10 -5.19
C TYR A 88 2.08 1.16 -5.10
N ALA A 89 3.24 1.19 -5.76
CA ALA A 89 4.08 2.40 -5.83
C ALA A 89 3.33 3.57 -6.50
N HIS A 90 2.59 3.31 -7.58
CA HIS A 90 1.74 4.31 -8.22
C HIS A 90 0.58 4.77 -7.34
N ALA A 91 -0.02 3.86 -6.55
CA ALA A 91 -1.06 4.19 -5.59
C ALA A 91 -0.56 5.17 -4.52
N LEU A 92 0.67 4.98 -4.02
CA LEU A 92 1.31 5.87 -3.05
C LEU A 92 1.54 7.28 -3.62
N GLU A 93 1.85 7.41 -4.91
CA GLU A 93 2.00 8.72 -5.56
C GLU A 93 0.66 9.46 -5.67
N ALA A 94 -0.39 8.74 -6.08
CA ALA A 94 -1.73 9.30 -6.21
C ALA A 94 -2.32 9.74 -4.86
N SER A 95 -1.96 9.07 -3.75
CA SER A 95 -2.37 9.48 -2.40
C SER A 95 -1.57 10.65 -1.82
N CYS A 96 -0.43 11.01 -2.43
CA CYS A 96 0.39 12.17 -2.06
C CYS A 96 0.00 13.48 -2.78
N GLU A 97 -0.81 13.43 -3.85
CA GLU A 97 -1.28 14.66 -4.49
C GLU A 97 -2.27 15.39 -3.57
N PRO A 98 -2.02 16.68 -3.26
CA PRO A 98 -2.91 17.43 -2.38
C PRO A 98 -4.27 17.57 -3.06
N ILE A 99 -5.32 17.08 -2.41
CA ILE A 99 -6.70 17.45 -2.74
C ILE A 99 -6.75 18.97 -2.58
N GLN A 100 -6.65 19.71 -3.70
CA GLN A 100 -6.88 21.14 -3.67
C GLN A 100 -8.30 21.32 -3.12
N PRO A 101 -8.48 22.03 -1.99
CA PRO A 101 -9.81 22.32 -1.50
C PRO A 101 -10.51 23.15 -2.57
N ASN A 102 -11.50 22.55 -3.21
CA ASN A 102 -12.38 23.25 -4.12
C ASN A 102 -13.25 24.16 -3.25
N TYR A 103 -12.81 25.40 -3.05
CA TYR A 103 -13.61 26.42 -2.38
C TYR A 103 -14.76 26.78 -3.33
N CYS A 104 -15.97 26.28 -3.02
CA CYS A 104 -17.21 26.84 -3.54
C CYS A 104 -17.51 28.18 -2.86
#